data_AF-A0A3A1P8G7-F1
#
_entry.id   AF-A0A3A1P8G7-F1
#
_cell.length_a   1.000
_cell.length_b   1.000
_cell.length_c   1.000
_cell.angle_alpha   90.00
_cell.angle_beta   90.00
_cell.angle_gamma   90.00
#
_symmetry.space_group_name_H-M   'P 1'
#
loop_
_entity.id
_entity.type
_entity.pdbx_description
1 polymer ?
#
loop_
_entity_poly.entity_id
_entity_poly.type
_entity_poly.pdbx_seq_one_letter_code
_entity_poly.pdbx_strand_id
1 'polypeptide(L)'
;MRRAASLLLVAMAALFLVAHNQADSHPVWPYVLAFAEAAMVGGLADWFAVTALFRHPLGIPIPHTAIIPQNKDRIADTMASFLRSNFLTPAVVARRLHSLNVAQAAGDFL
;
A
#
# COMPACT_ATOMS: atom_id res chain seq x y z
N MET A 1 1.84 0.75 14.06
CA MET A 1 0.72 0.93 13.10
C MET A 1 -0.16 -0.32 12.96
N ARG A 2 0.35 -1.50 12.57
CA ARG A 2 -0.45 -2.75 12.47
C ARG A 2 -1.32 -3.06 13.70
N ARG A 3 -0.77 -2.93 14.91
CA ARG A 3 -1.49 -3.18 16.17
C ARG A 3 -2.68 -2.23 16.39
N ALA A 4 -2.57 -0.97 15.96
CA ALA A 4 -3.64 0.01 16.10
C ALA A 4 -4.82 -0.31 15.17
N ALA A 5 -4.56 -0.70 13.92
CA ALA A 5 -5.61 -1.14 12.99
C ALA A 5 -6.33 -2.40 13.51
N SER A 6 -5.59 -3.39 14.02
CA SER A 6 -6.18 -4.59 14.64
C SER A 6 -7.00 -4.27 15.90
N LEU A 7 -6.52 -3.37 16.76
CA LEU A 7 -7.25 -2.92 17.95
C LEU A 7 -8.54 -2.19 17.59
N LEU A 8 -8.52 -1.36 16.55
CA LEU A 8 -9.69 -0.59 16.11
C LEU A 8 -10.76 -1.53 15.51
N LEU A 9 -10.35 -2.58 14.80
CA LEU A 9 -11.25 -3.62 14.30
C LEU A 9 -11.91 -4.39 15.44
N VAL A 10 -11.12 -4.81 16.45
CA VAL A 10 -11.63 -5.51 17.64
C VAL A 10 -12.57 -4.60 18.44
N ALA A 11 -12.25 -3.32 18.57
CA ALA A 11 -13.11 -2.34 19.23
C ALA A 11 -14.45 -2.17 18.53
N MET A 12 -14.49 -2.12 17.19
CA MET A 12 -15.74 -2.07 16.43
C MET A 12 -16.55 -3.36 16.54
N ALA A 13 -15.90 -4.53 16.54
CA ALA A 13 -16.58 -5.81 16.77
C ALA A 13 -17.20 -5.90 18.17
N ALA A 14 -16.50 -5.39 19.19
CA ALA A 14 -17.04 -5.30 20.55
C ALA A 14 -18.23 -4.32 20.62
N LEU A 15 -18.12 -3.16 19.96
CA LEU A 15 -19.22 -2.18 19.86
C LEU A 15 -20.46 -2.80 19.19
N PHE A 16 -20.27 -3.59 18.14
CA PHE A 16 -21.34 -4.32 17.46
C PHE A 16 -22.03 -5.33 18.38
N LEU A 17 -21.26 -6.14 19.11
CA LEU A 17 -21.82 -7.12 20.05
C LEU A 17 -22.63 -6.48 21.18
N VAL A 18 -22.12 -5.37 21.73
CA VAL A 18 -22.82 -4.59 22.77
C VAL A 18 -24.09 -3.98 22.20
N ALA A 19 -24.02 -3.39 21.00
CA ALA A 19 -25.18 -2.79 20.34
C ALA A 19 -26.25 -3.82 19.96
N HIS A 20 -25.84 -5.02 19.54
CA HIS A 20 -26.74 -6.13 19.22
C HIS A 20 -27.45 -6.67 20.46
N ASN A 21 -26.73 -6.82 21.59
CA ASN A 21 -27.32 -7.31 22.83
C ASN A 21 -28.33 -6.32 23.45
N GLN A 22 -28.13 -5.01 23.23
CA GLN A 22 -28.99 -3.95 23.76
C GLN A 22 -30.06 -3.48 22.77
N ALA A 23 -30.18 -4.13 21.61
CA ALA A 23 -31.04 -3.70 20.50
C ALA A 23 -32.53 -3.55 20.87
N ASP A 24 -33.03 -4.39 21.80
CA ASP A 24 -34.44 -4.39 22.21
C ASP A 24 -34.78 -3.31 23.26
N SER A 25 -33.78 -2.58 23.78
CA SER A 25 -33.99 -1.67 24.93
C SER A 25 -34.28 -0.22 24.55
N HIS A 26 -33.79 0.27 23.39
CA HIS A 26 -34.00 1.66 22.96
C HIS A 26 -33.97 1.82 21.42
N PRO A 27 -34.82 2.70 20.84
CA PRO A 27 -34.88 2.94 19.38
C PRO A 27 -33.61 3.55 18.74
N VAL A 28 -32.59 3.88 19.53
CA VAL A 28 -31.29 4.39 19.03
C VAL A 28 -30.34 3.26 18.61
N TRP A 29 -30.49 2.06 19.19
CA TRP A 29 -29.59 0.93 18.95
C TRP A 29 -29.57 0.41 17.50
N PRO A 30 -30.68 0.42 16.73
CA PRO A 30 -30.65 0.05 15.32
C PRO A 30 -29.72 0.93 14.47
N TYR A 31 -29.60 2.23 14.77
CA TYR A 31 -28.67 3.12 14.06
C TYR A 31 -27.20 2.81 14.38
N VAL A 32 -26.91 2.50 15.63
CA VAL A 32 -25.57 2.09 16.07
C VAL A 32 -25.19 0.75 15.45
N LEU A 33 -26.15 -0.18 15.35
CA LEU A 33 -25.95 -1.47 14.69
C LEU A 33 -25.59 -1.29 13.21
N ALA A 34 -26.37 -0.48 12.46
CA ALA A 34 -26.10 -0.20 11.05
C ALA A 34 -24.75 0.50 10.84
N PHE A 35 -24.38 1.43 11.72
CA PHE A 35 -23.06 2.08 11.68
C PHE A 35 -21.93 1.07 11.92
N ALA A 36 -22.07 0.21 12.93
CA ALA A 36 -21.06 -0.80 13.25
C ALA A 36 -20.94 -1.85 12.13
N GLU A 37 -22.04 -2.26 11.51
CA GLU A 37 -22.05 -3.15 10.36
C GLU A 37 -21.33 -2.52 9.16
N ALA A 38 -21.65 -1.27 8.83
CA ALA A 38 -20.97 -0.53 7.77
C ALA A 38 -19.47 -0.36 8.05
N ALA A 39 -19.08 -0.06 9.28
CA ALA A 39 -17.69 0.08 9.69
C ALA A 39 -16.91 -1.24 9.58
N MET A 40 -17.52 -2.37 9.96
CA MET A 40 -16.90 -3.70 9.83
C MET A 40 -16.70 -4.09 8.36
N VAL A 41 -17.71 -3.91 7.51
CA VAL A 41 -17.59 -4.18 6.07
C VAL A 41 -16.54 -3.28 5.42
N GLY A 42 -16.52 -1.99 5.76
CA GLY A 42 -15.50 -1.06 5.27
C GLY A 42 -14.07 -1.46 5.67
N GLY A 43 -13.87 -1.90 6.91
CA GLY A 43 -12.58 -2.39 7.39
C GLY A 43 -12.13 -3.67 6.69
N LEU A 44 -13.04 -4.60 6.42
CA LEU A 44 -12.76 -5.81 5.65
C LEU A 44 -12.41 -5.49 4.19
N ALA A 45 -13.11 -4.54 3.58
CA ALA A 45 -12.86 -4.10 2.21
C ALA A 45 -11.47 -3.46 2.06
N ASP A 46 -11.06 -2.59 2.98
CA ASP A 46 -9.73 -1.98 2.99
C ASP A 46 -8.63 -3.04 3.14
N TRP A 47 -8.80 -3.98 4.08
CA TRP A 47 -7.88 -5.09 4.25
C TRP A 47 -7.74 -5.93 2.97
N PHE A 48 -8.87 -6.24 2.32
CA PHE A 48 -8.89 -6.97 1.07
C PHE A 48 -8.20 -6.20 -0.05
N ALA A 49 -8.45 -4.90 -0.19
CA ALA A 49 -7.87 -4.07 -1.24
C ALA A 49 -6.35 -3.97 -1.13
N VAL A 50 -5.82 -3.69 0.06
CA VAL A 50 -4.37 -3.65 0.29
C VAL A 50 -3.74 -5.02 0.05
N THR A 51 -4.39 -6.09 0.53
CA THR A 51 -3.87 -7.45 0.31
C THR A 51 -3.88 -7.79 -1.18
N ALA A 52 -4.97 -7.52 -1.90
CA ALA A 52 -5.12 -7.76 -3.34
C ALA A 52 -4.18 -6.91 -4.20
N LEU A 53 -3.71 -5.76 -3.72
CA LEU A 53 -2.72 -4.98 -4.43
C LEU A 53 -1.35 -5.68 -4.46
N PHE A 54 -0.95 -6.30 -3.35
CA PHE A 54 0.40 -6.85 -3.16
C PHE A 54 0.48 -8.38 -3.22
N ARG A 55 -0.60 -9.10 -2.92
CA ARG A 55 -0.66 -10.56 -2.74
C ARG A 55 -2.05 -11.10 -3.09
N HIS A 56 -2.21 -12.41 -3.00
CA HIS A 56 -3.50 -13.07 -3.16
C HIS A 56 -4.21 -13.15 -1.79
N PRO A 57 -5.39 -12.53 -1.63
CA PRO A 57 -6.15 -12.65 -0.39
C PRO A 57 -6.50 -14.12 -0.12
N LEU A 58 -6.30 -14.57 1.12
CA LEU A 58 -6.49 -15.98 1.55
C LEU A 58 -5.58 -17.02 0.86
N GLY A 59 -4.58 -16.60 0.10
CA GLY A 59 -3.65 -17.52 -0.59
C GLY A 59 -4.24 -18.22 -1.82
N ILE A 60 -5.48 -17.88 -2.21
CA ILE A 60 -6.15 -18.43 -3.39
C ILE A 60 -5.85 -17.51 -4.59
N PRO A 61 -5.39 -18.04 -5.74
CA PRO A 61 -5.13 -17.25 -6.93
C PRO A 61 -6.44 -16.78 -7.59
N ILE A 62 -7.03 -15.71 -7.04
CA ILE A 62 -8.22 -15.09 -7.61
C ILE A 62 -7.80 -14.24 -8.83
N PRO A 63 -8.49 -14.36 -9.98
CA PRO A 63 -8.22 -13.51 -11.14
C PRO A 63 -8.32 -12.02 -10.78
N HIS A 64 -7.38 -11.19 -11.28
CA HIS A 64 -7.25 -9.75 -11.00
C HIS A 64 -6.82 -9.35 -9.57
N THR A 65 -6.25 -10.26 -8.78
CA THR A 65 -5.55 -9.93 -7.52
C THR A 65 -4.03 -10.00 -7.70
N ALA A 66 -3.23 -9.48 -6.77
CA ALA A 66 -1.79 -9.25 -6.91
C ALA A 66 -1.40 -8.33 -8.08
N ILE A 67 -2.08 -7.17 -8.20
CA ILE A 67 -1.92 -6.23 -9.33
C ILE A 67 -0.48 -5.73 -9.49
N ILE A 68 0.20 -5.38 -8.39
CA ILE A 68 1.58 -4.88 -8.43
C ILE A 68 2.57 -5.97 -8.88
N PRO A 69 2.59 -7.18 -8.28
CA PRO A 69 3.44 -8.28 -8.76
C PRO A 69 3.23 -8.60 -10.25
N GLN A 70 1.98 -8.61 -10.72
CA GLN A 70 1.65 -8.94 -12.11
C GLN A 70 2.15 -7.90 -13.13
N ASN A 71 2.23 -6.62 -12.72
CA ASN A 71 2.65 -5.53 -13.61
C ASN A 71 4.04 -4.96 -13.27
N LYS A 72 4.85 -5.65 -12.46
CA LYS A 72 6.12 -5.10 -11.94
C LYS A 72 7.06 -4.65 -13.06
N ASP A 73 7.13 -5.42 -14.15
CA ASP A 73 8.08 -5.18 -15.24
C ASP A 73 7.70 -3.89 -15.99
N ARG A 74 6.40 -3.73 -16.31
CA ARG A 74 5.87 -2.50 -16.91
C ARG A 74 6.10 -1.27 -16.03
N ILE A 75 5.92 -1.41 -14.72
CA ILE A 75 6.15 -0.33 -13.75
C ILE A 75 7.65 0.02 -13.71
N ALA A 76 8.52 -0.99 -13.69
CA ALA A 76 9.98 -0.81 -13.67
C ALA A 76 10.47 -0.08 -14.93
N ASP A 77 10.01 -0.46 -16.11
CA ASP A 77 10.37 0.21 -17.37
C ASP A 77 9.96 1.68 -17.38
N THR A 78 8.73 1.96 -16.93
CA THR A 78 8.20 3.33 -16.84
C THR A 78 9.02 4.17 -15.85
N MET A 79 9.37 3.61 -14.70
CA MET A 79 10.22 4.27 -13.70
C MET A 79 11.65 4.49 -14.20
N ALA A 80 12.24 3.53 -14.91
CA ALA A 80 13.56 3.66 -15.49
C ALA A 80 13.61 4.79 -16.53
N SER A 81 12.58 4.88 -17.38
CA SER A 81 12.42 5.99 -18.33
C SER A 81 12.28 7.34 -17.61
N PHE A 82 11.46 7.42 -16.56
CA PHE A 82 11.28 8.63 -15.76
C PHE A 82 12.58 9.09 -15.07
N LEU A 83 13.34 8.17 -14.48
CA LEU A 83 14.64 8.49 -13.88
C LEU A 83 15.64 8.96 -14.93
N ARG A 84 15.63 8.34 -16.12
CA ARG A 84 16.50 8.75 -17.23
C ARG A 84 16.20 10.17 -17.68
N SER A 85 14.93 10.53 -17.83
CA SER A 85 14.53 11.87 -18.31
C SER A 85 14.70 12.98 -17.27
N ASN A 86 14.49 12.68 -15.98
CA ASN A 86 14.49 13.72 -14.94
C ASN A 86 15.82 13.84 -14.19
N PHE A 87 16.51 12.72 -13.91
CA PHE A 87 17.71 12.72 -13.05
C PHE A 87 19.02 12.49 -13.82
N LEU A 88 18.97 11.77 -14.94
CA LEU A 88 20.14 11.54 -15.81
C LEU A 88 20.20 12.54 -16.96
N THR A 89 19.80 13.80 -16.71
CA THR A 89 19.98 14.84 -17.71
C THR A 89 21.48 15.04 -18.00
N PRO A 90 21.89 15.22 -19.27
CA PRO A 90 23.30 15.37 -19.65
C PRO A 90 24.05 16.41 -18.82
N ALA A 91 23.36 17.49 -18.41
CA ALA A 91 23.91 18.53 -17.56
C ALA A 91 24.23 18.08 -16.11
N VAL A 92 23.46 17.16 -15.54
CA VAL A 92 23.72 16.60 -14.20
C VAL A 92 24.85 15.58 -14.25
N VAL A 93 24.85 14.73 -15.29
CA VAL A 93 25.91 13.73 -15.51
C VAL A 93 27.24 14.41 -15.81
N ALA A 94 27.27 15.44 -16.66
CA ALA A 94 28.48 16.19 -16.98
C ALA A 94 29.09 16.88 -15.75
N ARG A 95 28.27 17.46 -14.87
CA ARG A 95 28.76 18.04 -13.59
C ARG A 95 29.37 16.98 -12.67
N ARG A 96 28.78 15.79 -12.58
CA ARG A 96 29.35 14.68 -11.79
C ARG A 96 30.64 14.16 -12.40
N LEU A 97 30.72 14.01 -13.72
CA LEU A 97 31.94 13.61 -14.43
C LEU A 97 33.07 14.63 -14.25
N HIS A 98 32.77 15.92 -14.25
CA HIS A 98 33.79 16.97 -14.07
C HIS A 98 34.40 17.00 -12.65
N SER A 99 33.67 16.47 -11.66
CA SER A 99 34.19 16.27 -10.29
C SER A 99 35.02 14.98 -10.13
N LEU A 100 34.99 14.08 -11.12
CA LEU A 100 35.83 12.89 -11.15
C LEU A 100 37.04 13.18 -12.02
N ASN A 101 38.24 13.09 -11.46
CA ASN A 101 39.47 13.30 -12.21
C ASN A 101 39.76 12.07 -13.09
N VAL A 102 39.06 11.96 -14.22
CA VAL A 102 39.13 10.82 -15.14
C VAL A 102 40.56 10.60 -15.64
N ALA A 103 41.35 11.67 -15.74
CA ALA A 103 42.77 11.61 -16.11
C ALA A 103 43.62 10.86 -15.06
N GLN A 104 43.31 11.01 -13.77
CA GLN A 104 44.02 10.32 -12.69
C GLN A 104 43.63 8.83 -12.63
N ALA A 105 42.34 8.51 -12.78
CA ALA A 105 41.88 7.11 -12.83
C ALA A 105 42.45 6.35 -14.05
N ALA A 106 42.60 7.03 -15.19
CA ALA A 106 43.25 6.46 -16.38
C ALA A 106 44.77 6.33 -16.23
N GLY A 107 45.40 7.26 -15.50
CA GLY A 107 46.83 7.22 -15.18
C GLY A 107 47.20 6.14 -14.17
N ASP A 108 46.33 5.83 -13.20
CA ASP A 108 46.52 4.75 -12.23
C ASP A 108 46.28 3.34 -12.84
N PHE A 109 45.66 3.27 -14.02
CA PHE A 109 45.33 2.00 -14.71
C PHE A 109 46.43 1.55 -15.69
N LEU A 110 47.28 2.45 -16.16
CA LEU A 110 48.40 2.18 -17.06
C LEU A 110 49.71 1.95 -16.29
#